data_AF-A0A1V5PN83-F1
#
_entry.id   AF-A0A1V5PN83-F1
#
_cell.length_a   1.000
_cell.length_b   1.000
_cell.length_c   1.000
_cell.angle_alpha   90.00
_cell.angle_beta   90.00
_cell.angle_gamma   90.00
#
_symmetry.space_group_name_H-M   'P 1'
#
loop_
_entity.id
_entity.type
_entity.pdbx_description
1 polymer ?
#
loop_
_entity_poly.entity_id
_entity_poly.type
_entity_poly.pdbx_seq_one_letter_code
_entity_poly.pdbx_strand_id
1 'polypeptide(L)'
;MGIILNIRFIITKNRVAWGVMTMVKDTNLYTIMELPIYASLDDIHEAYRKLAKEYHPDLKGKDLEDKMININNAYRILKSNESRDEYNFNELLPLKKLPQELYEKLPTKITPRKNRPLMQTVIKKITGKPTLYTMTALAIRFKTAIMYTKSTNPVHQEMAIEELKKALKLDPNHTDSLYNLGVLYCRKGELTVGLSYFKKFISIEKDEKVAGIIRYLEEKIKNNKDRRETQKLKLNEIAEKEKLSVN
;
A
#
# COMPACT_ATOMS: atom_id res chain seq x y z
N MET A 1 19.84 -4.45 36.76
CA MET A 1 19.26 -3.17 36.31
C MET A 1 20.10 -2.62 35.15
N GLY A 2 20.09 -3.28 33.98
CA GLY A 2 21.15 -3.04 32.98
C GLY A 2 20.84 -3.54 31.56
N ILE A 3 19.62 -3.31 31.05
CA ILE A 3 19.26 -3.60 29.65
C ILE A 3 18.60 -2.37 28.96
N ILE A 4 18.31 -1.29 29.69
CA ILE A 4 17.58 -0.12 29.15
C ILE A 4 18.52 0.95 28.53
N LEU A 5 19.85 0.82 28.67
CA LEU A 5 20.79 1.85 28.22
C LEU A 5 21.33 1.71 26.79
N ASN A 6 21.04 0.63 26.05
CA ASN A 6 21.69 0.40 24.74
C ASN A 6 20.88 0.82 23.50
N ILE A 7 19.68 1.39 23.65
CA ILE A 7 18.89 1.89 22.51
C ILE A 7 19.10 3.40 22.28
N ARG A 8 19.69 4.11 23.26
CA ARG A 8 19.87 5.57 23.20
C ARG A 8 21.22 6.02 22.60
N PHE A 9 22.14 5.09 22.32
CA PHE A 9 23.49 5.39 21.81
C PHE A 9 23.63 5.28 20.27
N ILE A 10 22.64 4.71 19.57
CA ILE A 10 22.67 4.52 18.10
C ILE A 10 22.16 5.76 17.34
N ILE A 11 21.53 6.73 18.01
CA ILE A 11 20.83 7.85 17.33
C ILE A 11 21.71 9.11 17.15
N THR A 12 22.90 9.22 17.76
CA THR A 12 23.63 10.51 17.82
C THR A 12 24.91 10.62 17.00
N LYS A 13 25.32 9.63 16.18
CA LYS A 13 26.61 9.68 15.46
C LYS A 13 26.63 9.57 13.93
N ASN A 14 25.48 9.68 13.25
CA ASN A 14 25.44 9.66 11.77
C ASN A 14 24.91 10.95 11.12
N ARG A 15 25.14 12.11 11.74
CA ARG A 15 24.54 13.38 11.31
C ARG A 15 25.42 14.27 10.42
N VAL A 16 26.52 13.79 9.85
CA VAL A 16 27.44 14.65 9.07
C VAL A 16 28.01 14.07 7.78
N ALA A 17 27.53 12.92 7.30
CA ALA A 17 28.00 12.31 6.04
C ALA A 17 26.84 12.00 5.06
N TRP A 18 25.78 12.81 5.08
CA TRP A 18 24.54 12.61 4.29
C TRP A 18 24.27 13.76 3.31
N GLY A 19 25.32 14.43 2.84
CA GLY A 19 25.21 15.57 1.91
C GLY A 19 25.62 15.27 0.46
N VAL A 20 26.29 14.14 0.19
CA VAL A 20 26.89 13.85 -1.13
C VAL A 20 26.66 12.40 -1.60
N MET A 21 25.90 11.59 -0.86
CA MET A 21 25.53 10.24 -1.30
C MET A 21 24.27 10.34 -2.18
N THR A 22 24.49 10.72 -3.45
CA THR A 22 23.62 10.53 -4.62
C THR A 22 22.19 10.07 -4.32
N MET A 23 21.22 10.98 -4.43
CA MET A 23 19.80 10.65 -4.55
C MET A 23 19.60 9.69 -5.73
N VAL A 24 19.58 8.39 -5.47
CA VAL A 24 18.83 7.46 -6.31
C VAL A 24 17.38 7.87 -6.10
N LYS A 25 16.83 8.73 -6.96
CA LYS A 25 15.37 8.90 -7.05
C LYS A 25 14.83 7.49 -7.21
N ASP A 26 13.89 7.08 -6.36
CA ASP A 26 13.11 5.87 -6.57
C ASP A 26 12.41 5.98 -7.93
N THR A 27 13.08 5.50 -9.00
CA THR A 27 12.57 5.58 -10.36
C THR A 27 11.41 4.61 -10.47
N ASN A 28 10.22 5.17 -10.70
CA ASN A 28 8.96 4.47 -10.79
C ASN A 28 8.28 4.92 -12.10
N LEU A 29 7.25 4.23 -12.56
CA LEU A 29 6.68 4.49 -13.89
C LEU A 29 6.10 5.91 -14.02
N TYR A 30 5.59 6.48 -12.91
CA TYR A 30 5.10 7.86 -12.90
C TYR A 30 6.25 8.86 -13.00
N THR A 31 7.37 8.62 -12.30
CA THR A 31 8.53 9.52 -12.38
C THR A 31 9.23 9.45 -13.73
N ILE A 32 9.19 8.30 -14.42
CA ILE A 32 9.64 8.17 -15.82
C ILE A 32 8.77 9.03 -16.75
N MET A 33 7.46 9.11 -16.50
CA MET A 33 6.53 9.93 -17.27
C MET A 33 6.42 11.37 -16.79
N GLU A 34 7.25 11.80 -15.83
CA GLU A 34 7.18 13.13 -15.20
C GLU A 34 5.81 13.47 -14.58
N LEU A 35 5.12 12.44 -14.09
CA LEU A 35 3.77 12.54 -13.54
C LEU A 35 3.72 12.24 -12.04
N PRO A 36 2.74 12.80 -11.32
CA PRO A 36 2.39 12.31 -10.00
C PRO A 36 1.70 10.93 -10.05
N ILE A 37 1.79 10.15 -8.96
CA ILE A 37 1.19 8.80 -8.85
C ILE A 37 -0.33 8.80 -9.07
N TYR A 38 -0.98 9.92 -8.76
CA TYR A 38 -2.42 10.13 -8.91
C TYR A 38 -2.83 10.73 -10.27
N ALA A 39 -1.93 10.82 -11.25
CA ALA A 39 -2.24 11.39 -12.56
C ALA A 39 -3.44 10.72 -13.22
N SER A 40 -4.31 11.49 -13.86
CA SER A 40 -5.46 10.96 -14.59
C SER A 40 -5.01 10.16 -15.82
N LEU A 41 -5.92 9.40 -16.44
CA LEU A 41 -5.61 8.74 -17.70
C LEU A 41 -5.28 9.76 -18.82
N ASP A 42 -5.95 10.91 -18.80
CA ASP A 42 -5.73 11.98 -19.76
C ASP A 42 -4.35 12.62 -19.57
N ASP A 43 -3.93 12.83 -18.32
CA ASP A 43 -2.59 13.30 -17.97
C ASP A 43 -1.51 12.34 -18.49
N ILE A 44 -1.74 11.03 -18.36
CA ILE A 44 -0.85 9.98 -18.89
C ILE A 44 -0.74 10.07 -20.41
N HIS A 45 -1.87 10.26 -21.11
CA HIS A 45 -1.87 10.43 -22.57
C HIS A 45 -1.20 11.73 -23.02
N GLU A 46 -1.39 12.83 -22.31
CA GLU A 46 -0.75 14.10 -22.61
C GLU A 46 0.76 14.04 -22.38
N ALA A 47 1.20 13.51 -21.23
CA ALA A 47 2.61 13.32 -20.93
C ALA A 47 3.29 12.42 -21.96
N TYR A 48 2.65 11.32 -22.36
CA TYR A 48 3.19 10.45 -23.40
C TYR A 48 3.38 11.19 -24.74
N ARG A 49 2.36 11.95 -25.19
CA ARG A 49 2.45 12.74 -26.43
C ARG A 49 3.57 13.77 -26.38
N LYS A 50 3.72 14.46 -25.24
CA LYS A 50 4.78 15.45 -25.01
C LYS A 50 6.17 14.81 -25.07
N LEU A 51 6.38 13.74 -24.30
CA LEU A 51 7.66 13.05 -24.18
C LEU A 51 8.05 12.34 -25.49
N ALA A 52 7.10 11.71 -26.19
CA ALA A 52 7.35 11.07 -27.48
C ALA A 52 7.82 12.06 -28.55
N LYS A 53 7.34 13.31 -28.50
CA LYS A 53 7.79 14.38 -29.39
C LYS A 53 9.21 14.87 -29.05
N GLU A 54 9.54 14.91 -27.76
CA GLU A 54 10.85 15.35 -27.25
C GLU A 54 11.95 14.30 -27.49
N TYR A 55 11.62 13.02 -27.33
CA TYR A 55 12.55 11.89 -27.38
C TYR A 55 12.41 11.02 -28.64
N HIS A 56 11.91 11.59 -29.73
CA HIS A 56 11.70 10.84 -30.99
C HIS A 56 13.01 10.23 -31.51
N PRO A 57 13.01 8.96 -31.99
CA PRO A 57 14.24 8.25 -32.40
C PRO A 57 15.01 8.88 -33.57
N ASP A 58 14.39 9.80 -34.32
CA ASP A 58 15.06 10.57 -35.38
C ASP A 58 16.12 11.53 -34.82
N LEU A 59 16.07 11.86 -33.52
CA LEU A 59 17.09 12.60 -32.80
C LEU A 59 18.22 11.61 -32.41
N LYS A 60 19.32 11.59 -33.18
CA LYS A 60 20.42 10.63 -32.99
C LYS A 60 21.05 10.76 -31.59
N GLY A 61 20.83 9.77 -30.72
CA GLY A 61 21.52 9.62 -29.44
C GLY A 61 21.07 8.36 -28.68
N LYS A 62 22.02 7.51 -28.26
CA LYS A 62 21.73 6.25 -27.54
C LYS A 62 20.93 6.47 -26.25
N ASP A 63 21.24 7.53 -25.52
CA ASP A 63 20.53 7.90 -24.29
C ASP A 63 19.07 8.34 -24.54
N LEU A 64 18.77 8.88 -25.74
CA LEU A 64 17.41 9.26 -26.12
C LEU A 64 16.57 8.03 -26.48
N GLU A 65 17.19 7.05 -27.12
CA GLU A 65 16.57 5.75 -27.42
C GLU A 65 16.20 5.00 -26.13
N ASP A 66 17.14 4.89 -25.17
CA ASP A 66 16.88 4.25 -23.88
C ASP A 66 15.75 4.96 -23.09
N LYS A 67 15.73 6.29 -23.11
CA LYS A 67 14.63 7.07 -22.51
C LYS A 67 13.28 6.77 -23.18
N MET A 68 13.24 6.74 -24.51
CA MET A 68 12.03 6.46 -25.26
C MET A 68 11.50 5.04 -25.00
N ILE A 69 12.39 4.05 -24.88
CA ILE A 69 12.02 2.68 -24.48
C ILE A 69 11.35 2.68 -23.10
N ASN A 70 11.92 3.38 -22.14
CA ASN A 70 11.36 3.49 -20.79
C ASN A 70 10.00 4.20 -20.78
N ILE A 71 9.85 5.29 -21.54
CA ILE A 71 8.57 6.01 -21.70
C ILE A 71 7.50 5.11 -22.32
N ASN A 72 7.82 4.38 -23.39
CA ASN A 72 6.90 3.44 -24.03
C ASN A 72 6.48 2.32 -23.07
N ASN A 73 7.42 1.78 -22.30
CA ASN A 73 7.14 0.75 -21.29
C ASN A 73 6.24 1.28 -20.17
N ALA A 74 6.54 2.46 -19.63
CA ALA A 74 5.72 3.09 -18.60
C ALA A 74 4.30 3.37 -19.09
N TYR A 75 4.17 3.95 -20.29
CA TYR A 75 2.87 4.22 -20.91
C TYR A 75 2.05 2.95 -21.14
N ARG A 76 2.68 1.87 -21.63
CA ARG A 76 2.02 0.58 -21.85
C ARG A 76 1.35 0.04 -20.59
N ILE A 77 2.01 0.15 -19.44
CA ILE A 77 1.49 -0.32 -18.16
C ILE A 77 0.45 0.66 -17.60
N LEU A 78 0.76 1.95 -17.57
CA LEU A 78 -0.09 2.97 -16.93
C LEU A 78 -1.37 3.28 -17.70
N LYS A 79 -1.42 3.04 -19.01
CA LYS A 79 -2.62 3.25 -19.85
C LYS A 79 -3.76 2.29 -19.48
N SER A 80 -3.46 1.05 -19.10
CA SER A 80 -4.48 0.07 -18.75
C SER A 80 -4.89 0.21 -17.29
N ASN A 81 -6.19 0.30 -17.01
CA ASN A 81 -6.68 0.38 -15.63
C ASN A 81 -6.28 -0.84 -14.78
N GLU A 82 -6.26 -2.03 -15.39
CA GLU A 82 -5.87 -3.28 -14.70
C GLU A 82 -4.37 -3.33 -14.43
N SER A 83 -3.54 -3.12 -15.45
CA SER A 83 -2.08 -3.14 -15.31
C SER A 83 -1.58 -2.00 -14.42
N ARG A 84 -2.26 -0.85 -14.41
CA ARG A 84 -1.98 0.25 -13.49
C ARG A 84 -2.31 -0.09 -12.04
N ASP A 85 -3.42 -0.78 -11.78
CA ASP A 85 -3.74 -1.27 -10.44
C ASP A 85 -2.71 -2.29 -9.96
N GLU A 86 -2.36 -3.24 -10.83
CA GLU A 86 -1.35 -4.24 -10.55
C GLU A 86 -0.03 -3.57 -10.17
N TYR A 87 0.45 -2.63 -11.00
CA TYR A 87 1.63 -1.84 -10.72
C TYR A 87 1.52 -1.09 -9.37
N ASN A 88 0.42 -0.37 -9.15
CA ASN A 88 0.20 0.46 -7.96
C ASN A 88 0.20 -0.37 -6.66
N PHE A 89 -0.43 -1.54 -6.65
CA PHE A 89 -0.65 -2.33 -5.43
C PHE A 89 0.34 -3.49 -5.26
N ASN A 90 1.00 -3.94 -6.33
CA ASN A 90 1.95 -5.05 -6.27
C ASN A 90 3.41 -4.58 -6.29
N GLU A 91 3.73 -3.59 -7.12
CA GLU A 91 5.10 -3.14 -7.33
C GLU A 91 5.42 -1.85 -6.57
N LEU A 92 4.57 -0.83 -6.72
CA LEU A 92 4.80 0.50 -6.13
C LEU A 92 4.63 0.48 -4.60
N LEU A 93 3.70 -0.34 -4.10
CA LEU A 93 3.46 -0.55 -2.68
C LEU A 93 3.81 -1.99 -2.27
N PRO A 94 5.11 -2.35 -2.16
CA PRO A 94 5.50 -3.67 -1.69
C PRO A 94 5.07 -3.84 -0.23
N LEU A 95 4.64 -5.06 0.13
CA LEU A 95 4.26 -5.36 1.51
C LEU A 95 5.44 -5.11 2.45
N LYS A 96 5.20 -4.37 3.53
CA LYS A 96 6.18 -4.16 4.61
C LYS A 96 6.43 -5.49 5.31
N LYS A 97 7.70 -5.77 5.65
CA LYS A 97 8.15 -7.02 6.27
C LYS A 97 8.92 -6.71 7.55
N LEU A 98 8.94 -7.69 8.47
CA LEU A 98 9.83 -7.62 9.62
C LEU A 98 11.29 -7.58 9.16
N PRO A 99 12.17 -6.85 9.87
CA PRO A 99 13.61 -6.98 9.70
C PRO A 99 14.03 -8.44 9.81
N GLN A 100 14.90 -8.89 8.90
CA GLN A 100 15.27 -10.31 8.77
C GLN A 100 15.79 -10.90 10.09
N GLU A 101 16.63 -10.16 10.81
CA GLU A 101 17.16 -10.57 12.12
C GLU A 101 16.06 -10.84 13.16
N LEU A 102 15.01 -10.02 13.16
CA LEU A 102 13.87 -10.18 14.05
C LEU A 102 12.98 -11.33 13.58
N TYR A 103 12.81 -11.49 12.27
CA TYR A 103 12.06 -12.60 11.68
C TYR A 103 12.60 -13.95 12.11
N GLU A 104 13.92 -14.15 12.11
CA GLU A 104 14.56 -15.42 12.47
C GLU A 104 14.48 -15.75 13.96
N LYS A 105 14.58 -14.73 14.82
CA LYS A 105 14.55 -14.90 16.29
C LYS A 105 13.14 -15.13 16.85
N LEU A 106 12.09 -14.84 16.08
CA LEU A 106 10.71 -14.98 16.53
C LEU A 106 10.26 -16.46 16.50
N PRO A 107 9.66 -16.97 17.61
CA PRO A 107 9.19 -18.35 17.66
C PRO A 107 8.07 -18.58 16.64
N THR A 108 7.99 -19.80 16.12
CA THR A 108 7.04 -20.19 15.07
C THR A 108 5.62 -20.43 15.59
N LYS A 109 5.47 -20.78 16.88
CA LYS A 109 4.18 -20.95 17.56
C LYS A 109 4.26 -20.35 18.98
N ILE A 110 3.19 -19.66 19.40
CA ILE A 110 2.97 -19.27 20.80
C ILE A 110 2.17 -20.39 21.44
N THR A 111 2.71 -21.07 22.44
CA THR A 111 1.89 -21.90 23.32
C THR A 111 1.11 -20.98 24.25
N PRO A 112 -0.24 -21.03 24.27
CA PRO A 112 -1.00 -20.27 25.26
C PRO A 112 -0.62 -20.81 26.64
N ARG A 113 0.06 -20.03 27.48
CA ARG A 113 0.19 -20.35 28.90
C ARG A 113 -1.22 -20.29 29.49
N LYS A 114 -1.79 -21.44 29.86
CA LYS A 114 -3.04 -21.53 30.65
C LYS A 114 -2.93 -20.55 31.84
N ASN A 115 -3.94 -19.68 32.00
CA ASN A 115 -4.15 -18.79 33.15
C ASN A 115 -3.31 -17.48 33.27
N ARG A 116 -2.96 -16.77 32.18
CA ARG A 116 -2.32 -15.42 32.27
C ARG A 116 -3.00 -14.18 31.61
N PRO A 117 -4.32 -14.12 31.34
CA PRO A 117 -4.93 -12.89 30.82
C PRO A 117 -5.06 -11.74 31.85
N LEU A 118 -5.14 -12.04 33.16
CA LEU A 118 -5.43 -11.04 34.19
C LEU A 118 -4.28 -10.02 34.40
N MET A 119 -3.06 -10.47 34.69
CA MET A 119 -1.94 -9.55 35.00
C MET A 119 -1.51 -8.68 33.81
N GLN A 120 -1.57 -9.18 32.58
CA GLN A 120 -1.23 -8.37 31.41
C GLN A 120 -2.29 -7.31 31.13
N THR A 121 -3.58 -7.67 31.31
CA THR A 121 -4.69 -6.74 31.17
C THR A 121 -4.60 -5.65 32.23
N VAL A 122 -4.29 -6.01 33.48
CA VAL A 122 -4.07 -5.09 34.59
C VAL A 122 -2.87 -4.18 34.31
N ILE A 123 -1.71 -4.72 33.92
CA ILE A 123 -0.52 -3.92 33.59
C ILE A 123 -0.79 -2.98 32.41
N LYS A 124 -1.44 -3.43 31.34
CA LYS A 124 -1.82 -2.57 30.20
C LYS A 124 -2.77 -1.45 30.65
N LYS A 125 -3.77 -1.76 31.50
CA LYS A 125 -4.70 -0.76 32.05
C LYS A 125 -4.00 0.26 32.95
N ILE A 126 -3.05 -0.16 33.79
CA ILE A 126 -2.32 0.72 34.71
C ILE A 126 -1.30 1.58 33.98
N THR A 127 -0.51 0.97 33.09
CA THR A 127 0.66 1.63 32.49
C THR A 127 0.36 2.29 31.14
N GLY A 128 -0.75 1.93 30.50
CA GLY A 128 -1.07 2.34 29.13
C GLY A 128 -0.13 1.76 28.06
N LYS A 129 0.93 1.04 28.46
CA LYS A 129 1.98 0.55 27.55
C LYS A 129 1.74 -0.91 27.15
N PRO A 130 2.12 -1.30 25.93
CA PRO A 130 2.08 -2.70 25.53
C PRO A 130 3.06 -3.50 26.40
N THR A 131 2.60 -4.65 26.88
CA THR A 131 3.44 -5.63 27.58
C THR A 131 4.37 -6.35 26.59
N LEU A 132 5.49 -6.90 27.08
CA LEU A 132 6.38 -7.73 26.27
C LEU A 132 5.62 -8.85 25.54
N TYR A 133 4.62 -9.45 26.19
CA TYR A 133 3.76 -10.45 25.55
C TYR A 133 2.93 -9.88 24.41
N THR A 134 2.33 -8.71 24.57
CA THR A 134 1.55 -8.09 23.49
C THR A 134 2.43 -7.73 22.30
N MET A 135 3.68 -7.30 22.55
CA MET A 135 4.66 -7.01 21.50
C MET A 135 5.09 -8.28 20.77
N THR A 136 5.37 -9.38 21.49
CA THR A 136 5.74 -10.65 20.85
C THR A 136 4.57 -11.27 20.09
N ALA A 137 3.37 -11.24 20.66
CA ALA A 137 2.16 -11.70 19.99
C ALA A 137 1.88 -10.89 18.71
N LEU A 138 2.02 -9.56 18.77
CA LEU A 138 1.91 -8.69 17.61
C LEU A 138 2.90 -9.08 16.50
N ALA A 139 4.19 -9.19 16.85
CA ALA A 139 5.24 -9.52 15.90
C ALA A 139 5.04 -10.90 15.25
N ILE A 140 4.58 -11.89 16.03
CA ILE A 140 4.32 -13.24 15.51
C ILE A 140 3.12 -13.23 14.56
N ARG A 141 2.03 -12.54 14.91
CA ARG A 141 0.87 -12.41 14.01
C ARG A 141 1.25 -11.74 12.71
N PHE A 142 2.02 -10.67 12.77
CA PHE A 142 2.53 -9.99 11.59
C PHE A 142 3.42 -10.92 10.75
N LYS A 143 4.36 -11.64 11.38
CA LYS A 143 5.21 -12.64 10.72
C LYS A 143 4.37 -13.71 9.99
N THR A 144 3.37 -14.26 10.66
CA THR A 144 2.46 -15.27 10.11
C THR A 144 1.67 -14.72 8.94
N ALA A 145 1.17 -13.49 9.02
CA ALA A 145 0.49 -12.84 7.90
C ALA A 145 1.40 -12.74 6.67
N ILE A 146 2.63 -12.25 6.84
CA ILE A 146 3.60 -12.16 5.74
C ILE A 146 3.93 -13.53 5.16
N MET A 147 4.04 -14.57 5.99
CA MET A 147 4.22 -15.93 5.51
C MET A 147 3.06 -16.36 4.60
N TYR A 148 1.81 -16.12 5.00
CA TYR A 148 0.64 -16.46 4.19
C TYR A 148 0.61 -15.72 2.84
N THR A 149 1.05 -14.46 2.79
CA THR A 149 1.09 -13.69 1.52
C THR A 149 2.07 -14.25 0.48
N LYS A 150 3.00 -15.12 0.86
CA LYS A 150 3.92 -15.79 -0.08
C LYS A 150 3.26 -16.94 -0.84
N SER A 151 2.11 -17.43 -0.38
CA SER A 151 1.41 -18.51 -1.04
C SER A 151 0.53 -17.98 -2.17
N THR A 152 0.42 -18.77 -3.24
CA THR A 152 -0.48 -18.52 -4.37
C THR A 152 -1.94 -18.87 -4.08
N ASN A 153 -2.23 -19.53 -2.95
CA ASN A 153 -3.58 -19.94 -2.60
C ASN A 153 -4.43 -18.75 -2.10
N PRO A 154 -5.61 -18.47 -2.70
CA PRO A 154 -6.51 -17.40 -2.26
C PRO A 154 -6.90 -17.48 -0.78
N VAL A 155 -7.05 -18.69 -0.24
CA VAL A 155 -7.37 -18.92 1.18
C VAL A 155 -6.28 -18.34 2.08
N HIS A 156 -5.01 -18.45 1.68
CA HIS A 156 -3.92 -17.88 2.47
C HIS A 156 -3.95 -16.36 2.45
N GLN A 157 -4.43 -15.70 1.39
CA GLN A 157 -4.59 -14.24 1.41
C GLN A 157 -5.60 -13.78 2.48
N GLU A 158 -6.72 -14.50 2.61
CA GLU A 158 -7.70 -14.22 3.68
C GLU A 158 -7.11 -14.47 5.07
N MET A 159 -6.32 -15.55 5.25
CA MET A 159 -5.62 -15.81 6.51
C MET A 159 -4.60 -14.70 6.85
N ALA A 160 -3.91 -14.14 5.86
CA ALA A 160 -3.01 -13.01 6.06
C ALA A 160 -3.76 -11.77 6.56
N ILE A 161 -4.89 -11.44 5.94
CA ILE A 161 -5.76 -10.33 6.36
C ILE A 161 -6.24 -10.53 7.80
N GLU A 162 -6.69 -11.75 8.13
CA GLU A 162 -7.19 -12.06 9.47
C GLU A 162 -6.09 -11.95 10.55
N GLU A 163 -4.87 -12.41 10.28
CA GLU A 163 -3.76 -12.24 11.22
C GLU A 163 -3.35 -10.77 11.39
N LEU A 164 -3.37 -9.96 10.34
CA LEU A 164 -3.14 -8.51 10.44
C LEU A 164 -4.25 -7.80 11.22
N LYS A 165 -5.52 -8.20 11.09
CA LYS A 165 -6.60 -7.69 11.92
C LYS A 165 -6.39 -8.04 13.40
N LYS A 166 -5.96 -9.26 13.70
CA LYS A 166 -5.63 -9.66 15.08
C LYS A 166 -4.43 -8.87 15.62
N ALA A 167 -3.45 -8.54 14.77
CA ALA A 167 -2.36 -7.62 15.12
C ALA A 167 -2.90 -6.23 15.51
N LEU A 168 -3.82 -5.65 14.72
CA LEU A 168 -4.43 -4.36 15.04
C LEU A 168 -5.33 -4.38 16.29
N LYS A 169 -5.89 -5.53 16.68
CA LYS A 169 -6.57 -5.66 17.98
C LYS A 169 -5.61 -5.51 19.17
N LEU A 170 -4.34 -5.87 18.99
CA LEU A 170 -3.30 -5.73 20.03
C LEU A 170 -2.77 -4.29 20.07
N ASP A 171 -2.49 -3.75 18.88
CA ASP A 171 -2.02 -2.38 18.65
C ASP A 171 -2.79 -1.72 17.48
N PRO A 172 -3.81 -0.90 17.76
CA PRO A 172 -4.61 -0.24 16.73
C PRO A 172 -3.83 0.70 15.80
N ASN A 173 -2.66 1.17 16.24
CA ASN A 173 -1.83 2.13 15.53
C ASN A 173 -0.60 1.49 14.89
N HIS A 174 -0.54 0.15 14.81
CA HIS A 174 0.56 -0.56 14.16
C HIS A 174 0.62 -0.25 12.67
N THR A 175 1.52 0.66 12.29
CA THR A 175 1.59 1.27 10.94
C THR A 175 1.80 0.23 9.85
N ASP A 176 2.69 -0.74 10.06
CA ASP A 176 2.95 -1.79 9.07
C ASP A 176 1.73 -2.68 8.81
N SER A 177 0.93 -2.97 9.85
CA SER A 177 -0.31 -3.71 9.68
C SER A 177 -1.38 -2.89 8.95
N LEU A 178 -1.51 -1.60 9.26
CA LEU A 178 -2.42 -0.70 8.55
C LEU A 178 -2.05 -0.62 7.07
N TYR A 179 -0.77 -0.41 6.76
CA TYR A 179 -0.25 -0.36 5.40
C TYR A 179 -0.52 -1.67 4.64
N ASN A 180 -0.14 -2.81 5.22
CA ASN A 180 -0.28 -4.11 4.55
C ASN A 180 -1.75 -4.50 4.36
N LEU A 181 -2.64 -4.15 5.28
CA LEU A 181 -4.09 -4.32 5.08
C LEU A 181 -4.60 -3.45 3.94
N GLY A 182 -4.17 -2.18 3.86
CA GLY A 182 -4.50 -1.29 2.74
C GLY A 182 -4.15 -1.93 1.40
N VAL A 183 -2.92 -2.43 1.27
CA VAL A 183 -2.44 -3.13 0.07
C VAL A 183 -3.25 -4.38 -0.24
N LEU A 184 -3.45 -5.28 0.75
CA LEU A 184 -4.16 -6.55 0.53
C LEU A 184 -5.64 -6.33 0.15
N TYR A 185 -6.31 -5.36 0.76
CA TYR A 185 -7.69 -5.04 0.42
C TYR A 185 -7.80 -4.44 -0.99
N CYS A 186 -6.85 -3.59 -1.40
CA CYS A 186 -6.80 -3.09 -2.78
C CYS A 186 -6.57 -4.22 -3.79
N ARG A 187 -5.66 -5.16 -3.51
CA ARG A 187 -5.42 -6.34 -4.36
C ARG A 187 -6.65 -7.24 -4.50
N LYS A 188 -7.49 -7.29 -3.46
CA LYS A 188 -8.77 -8.02 -3.46
C LYS A 188 -9.88 -7.27 -4.23
N GLY A 189 -9.66 -6.02 -4.61
CA GLY A 189 -10.66 -5.15 -5.25
C GLY A 189 -11.57 -4.41 -4.25
N GLU A 190 -11.37 -4.58 -2.94
CA GLU A 190 -12.12 -3.86 -1.89
C GLU A 190 -11.51 -2.46 -1.66
N LEU A 191 -11.59 -1.60 -2.69
CA LEU A 191 -10.89 -0.31 -2.74
C LEU A 191 -11.27 0.64 -1.60
N THR A 192 -12.54 0.68 -1.20
CA THR A 192 -13.02 1.54 -0.11
C THR A 192 -12.45 1.14 1.24
N VAL A 193 -12.34 -0.17 1.48
CA VAL A 193 -11.73 -0.73 2.70
C VAL A 193 -10.23 -0.45 2.69
N GLY A 194 -9.54 -0.72 1.59
CA GLY A 194 -8.11 -0.41 1.44
C GLY A 194 -7.81 1.07 1.67
N LEU A 195 -8.59 1.97 1.07
CA LEU A 195 -8.50 3.43 1.28
C LEU A 195 -8.63 3.81 2.76
N SER A 196 -9.55 3.19 3.49
CA SER A 196 -9.73 3.48 4.92
C SER A 196 -8.49 3.15 5.76
N TYR A 197 -7.79 2.06 5.42
CA TYR A 197 -6.55 1.67 6.09
C TYR A 197 -5.39 2.59 5.71
N PHE A 198 -5.27 2.98 4.44
CA PHE A 198 -4.26 3.96 4.03
C PHE A 198 -4.45 5.33 4.66
N LYS A 199 -5.70 5.81 4.81
CA LYS A 199 -5.99 7.06 5.54
C LYS A 199 -5.54 6.98 7.01
N LYS A 200 -5.79 5.86 7.68
CA LYS A 200 -5.30 5.62 9.04
C LYS A 200 -3.77 5.59 9.08
N PHE A 201 -3.14 4.90 8.15
CA PHE A 201 -1.68 4.88 8.03
C PHE A 201 -1.09 6.29 7.86
N ILE A 202 -1.60 7.08 6.92
CA ILE A 202 -1.12 8.46 6.67
C ILE A 202 -1.34 9.41 7.85
N SER A 203 -2.35 9.15 8.69
CA SER A 203 -2.54 9.93 9.92
C SER A 203 -1.43 9.73 10.96
N ILE A 204 -0.62 8.68 10.81
CA ILE A 204 0.47 8.31 11.72
C ILE A 204 1.84 8.52 11.05
N GLU A 205 2.02 8.02 9.83
CA GLU A 205 3.29 8.02 9.08
C GLU A 205 3.11 8.75 7.75
N LYS A 206 3.98 9.71 7.45
CA LYS A 206 3.97 10.40 6.15
C LYS A 206 4.68 9.55 5.11
N ASP A 207 3.98 9.18 4.05
CA ASP A 207 4.53 8.45 2.90
C ASP A 207 3.95 9.03 1.61
N GLU A 208 4.82 9.52 0.73
CA GLU A 208 4.39 10.18 -0.51
C GLU A 208 3.72 9.21 -1.49
N LYS A 209 4.19 7.96 -1.56
CA LYS A 209 3.62 6.93 -2.44
C LYS A 209 2.21 6.60 -1.99
N VAL A 210 2.01 6.38 -0.68
CA VAL A 210 0.68 6.11 -0.12
C VAL A 210 -0.24 7.31 -0.27
N ALA A 211 0.25 8.55 -0.07
CA ALA A 211 -0.55 9.75 -0.30
C ALA A 211 -1.01 9.87 -1.76
N GLY A 212 -0.13 9.55 -2.71
CA GLY A 212 -0.49 9.46 -4.13
C GLY A 212 -1.54 8.39 -4.41
N ILE A 213 -1.39 7.21 -3.83
CA ILE A 213 -2.35 6.11 -3.96
C ILE A 213 -3.71 6.45 -3.33
N ILE A 214 -3.76 7.17 -2.20
CA ILE A 214 -5.02 7.64 -1.61
C ILE A 214 -5.79 8.51 -2.61
N ARG A 215 -5.13 9.49 -3.25
CA ARG A 215 -5.77 10.37 -4.24
C ARG A 215 -6.26 9.57 -5.46
N TYR A 216 -5.43 8.66 -5.97
CA TYR A 216 -5.80 7.74 -7.04
C TYR A 216 -7.06 6.93 -6.71
N LEU A 217 -7.11 6.35 -5.50
CA LEU A 217 -8.25 5.56 -5.03
C LEU A 217 -9.51 6.42 -4.88
N GLU A 218 -9.41 7.63 -4.34
CA GLU A 218 -10.54 8.54 -4.18
C GLU A 218 -11.18 8.90 -5.52
N GLU A 219 -10.37 9.27 -6.51
CA GLU A 219 -10.83 9.57 -7.86
C GLU A 219 -11.49 8.33 -8.51
N LYS A 220 -10.83 7.18 -8.41
CA LYS A 220 -11.33 5.92 -8.97
C LYS A 220 -12.65 5.48 -8.34
N ILE A 221 -12.80 5.62 -7.02
CA ILE A 221 -14.04 5.30 -6.32
C ILE A 221 -15.16 6.26 -6.74
N LYS A 222 -14.87 7.56 -6.86
CA LYS A 222 -15.81 8.56 -7.35
C LYS A 222 -16.30 8.22 -8.76
N ASN A 223 -15.38 8.00 -9.69
CA ASN A 223 -15.72 7.65 -11.08
C ASN A 223 -16.56 6.37 -11.17
N ASN A 224 -16.26 5.36 -10.35
CA ASN A 224 -17.05 4.13 -10.29
C ASN A 224 -18.48 4.37 -9.77
N LYS A 225 -18.66 5.28 -8.81
CA LYS A 225 -19.96 5.66 -8.28
C LYS A 225 -20.78 6.40 -9.34
N ASP A 226 -20.19 7.40 -9.98
CA ASP A 226 -20.85 8.23 -11.01
C ASP A 226 -21.29 7.37 -12.21
N ARG A 227 -20.47 6.40 -12.62
CA ARG A 227 -20.81 5.42 -13.67
C ARG A 227 -22.02 4.56 -13.31
N ARG A 228 -22.08 4.05 -12.07
CA ARG A 228 -23.19 3.23 -11.58
C ARG A 228 -24.50 4.04 -11.53
N GLU A 229 -24.43 5.29 -11.10
CA GLU A 229 -25.58 6.21 -11.07
C GLU A 229 -26.09 6.52 -12.48
N THR A 230 -25.17 6.84 -13.41
CA THR A 230 -25.50 7.09 -14.82
C THR A 230 -26.17 5.87 -15.47
N GLN A 231 -25.66 4.66 -15.19
CA GLN A 231 -26.25 3.43 -15.72
C GLN A 231 -27.66 3.18 -15.17
N LYS A 232 -27.87 3.46 -13.87
CA LYS A 232 -29.19 3.34 -13.23
C LYS A 232 -30.21 4.31 -13.84
N LEU A 233 -29.81 5.56 -14.10
CA LEU A 233 -30.66 6.55 -14.76
C LEU A 233 -31.10 6.10 -16.16
N LYS A 234 -30.17 5.63 -16.98
CA LYS A 234 -30.49 5.10 -18.32
C LYS A 234 -31.45 3.91 -18.29
N LEU A 235 -31.29 3.00 -17.32
CA LEU A 235 -32.21 1.86 -17.15
C LEU A 235 -33.61 2.31 -16.76
N ASN A 236 -33.72 3.31 -15.90
CA ASN A 236 -35.03 3.87 -15.51
C ASN A 236 -35.71 4.56 -16.70
N GLU A 237 -34.98 5.33 -17.50
CA GLU A 237 -35.52 5.99 -18.71
C GLU A 237 -36.03 4.97 -19.74
N ILE A 238 -35.31 3.85 -19.93
CA ILE A 238 -35.76 2.76 -20.81
C ILE A 238 -37.05 2.14 -20.28
N ALA A 239 -37.10 1.82 -18.99
CA ALA A 239 -38.29 1.24 -18.36
C ALA A 239 -39.51 2.18 -18.41
N GLU A 240 -39.32 3.50 -18.32
CA GLU A 240 -40.39 4.48 -18.49
C GLU A 240 -40.90 4.57 -19.93
N LYS A 241 -39.99 4.55 -20.92
CA LYS A 241 -40.36 4.51 -22.34
C LYS A 241 -41.13 3.26 -22.72
N GLU A 242 -40.73 2.10 -22.20
CA GLU A 242 -41.45 0.83 -22.41
C GLU A 242 -42.86 0.87 -21.83
N LYS A 243 -43.05 1.43 -20.62
CA LYS A 243 -44.37 1.61 -20.01
C LYS A 243 -45.29 2.54 -20.81
N LEU A 244 -44.74 3.58 -21.43
CA LEU A 244 -45.49 4.51 -22.27
C LEU A 244 -45.85 3.94 -23.65
N SER A 245 -45.13 2.92 -24.11
CA SER A 245 -45.39 2.25 -25.40
C SER A 245 -46.43 1.12 -25.34
N VAL A 246 -46.84 0.72 -24.13
CA VAL A 246 -47.79 -0.37 -23.87
C VAL A 246 -49.19 0.15 -23.51
N ASN A 247 -49.36 1.47 -23.35
CA ASN A 247 -50.63 2.16 -23.15
C ASN A 247 -51.02 2.93 -24.42
#